data_AF-A0A1T3WAK3-F1
#
_entry.id   AF-A0A1T3WAK3-F1
#
_cell.length_a   1.000
_cell.length_b   1.000
_cell.length_c   1.000
_cell.angle_alpha   90.00
_cell.angle_beta   90.00
_cell.angle_gamma   90.00
#
_symmetry.space_group_name_H-M   'P 1'
#
loop_
_entity.id
_entity.type
_entity.pdbx_description
1 polymer ?
#
loop_
_entity_poly.entity_id
_entity_poly.type
_entity_poly.pdbx_seq_one_letter_code
_entity_poly.pdbx_strand_id
1 'polypeptide(L)'
;IATGVVPAAVEWLDRAGIAGLQQFYDTGYPLDADSIVLIDVDGSTAEVARDQAIVERVLREHATEVRIAEEQADRDALWYGRLNAPNSVVASGKGFFIGDVTVPRDRIPEMQEAIGATAARHADGLLFIAVCGHAGDGDLHPTTFYDKDNPLAASALQAANNEIIEAALALGGTITGEHGVGTEKIAFMPRRFTPVEIAAQRSIKTAFDPLGILNPGVMLPEPSPDEPDTRAFGAAVGDALAGRLTPDPDAPLTAGENTDVTVNLGNLSLVVGADATLAQINAHLAEHGVYCAAVPTTGTERRIGEVVATATGTERDHIRHALLGADVTVLDGDAPARFGAETMKDVAGYDTKLLYISARGAFGALRTLIFKIGVDLNNG
;
A
#
# COMPACT_ATOMS: atom_id res chain seq x y z
N ILE A 1 -7.82 -4.04 14.53
CA ILE A 1 -6.52 -4.40 13.94
C ILE A 1 -5.49 -4.68 15.03
N ALA A 2 -5.07 -3.70 15.85
CA ALA A 2 -4.09 -3.94 16.92
C ALA A 2 -4.53 -4.97 17.99
N THR A 3 -5.83 -5.22 18.14
CA THR A 3 -6.40 -6.29 18.98
C THR A 3 -6.32 -7.69 18.37
N GLY A 4 -5.71 -7.82 17.19
CA GLY A 4 -5.56 -9.09 16.45
C GLY A 4 -6.74 -9.53 15.61
N VAL A 5 -7.85 -8.81 15.66
CA VAL A 5 -8.91 -8.95 14.67
C VAL A 5 -8.44 -8.29 13.38
N VAL A 6 -8.39 -9.09 12.31
CA VAL A 6 -8.20 -8.66 10.92
C VAL A 6 -9.56 -8.73 10.23
N PRO A 7 -10.30 -7.62 10.12
CA PRO A 7 -11.60 -7.64 9.48
C PRO A 7 -11.49 -7.93 7.98
N ALA A 8 -12.55 -8.50 7.40
CA ALA A 8 -12.68 -8.74 5.97
C ALA A 8 -12.69 -7.42 5.17
N ALA A 9 -13.29 -6.39 5.76
CA ALA A 9 -13.28 -5.04 5.21
C ALA A 9 -13.26 -4.00 6.34
N VAL A 10 -12.56 -2.90 6.08
CA VAL A 10 -12.58 -1.68 6.89
C VAL A 10 -12.62 -0.51 5.91
N GLU A 11 -13.79 0.11 5.77
CA GLU A 11 -14.03 1.21 4.84
C GLU A 11 -14.22 2.52 5.58
N TRP A 12 -13.78 3.61 4.96
CA TRP A 12 -13.84 4.97 5.49
C TRP A 12 -14.67 5.87 4.60
N LEU A 13 -15.46 6.75 5.22
CA LEU A 13 -16.01 7.93 4.56
C LEU A 13 -15.86 9.15 5.47
N ASP A 14 -15.42 10.28 4.90
CA ASP A 14 -15.36 11.55 5.62
C ASP A 14 -16.70 12.31 5.60
N ARG A 15 -16.77 13.42 6.35
CA ARG A 15 -17.94 14.28 6.45
C ARG A 15 -18.50 14.69 5.09
N ALA A 16 -17.63 15.06 4.14
CA ALA A 16 -18.05 15.47 2.81
C ALA A 16 -18.65 14.29 2.01
N GLY A 17 -18.06 13.11 2.10
CA GLY A 17 -18.60 11.87 1.53
C GLY A 17 -19.95 11.49 2.13
N ILE A 18 -20.10 11.57 3.46
CA ILE A 18 -21.36 11.31 4.17
C ILE A 18 -22.46 12.26 3.68
N ALA A 19 -22.21 13.56 3.71
CA ALA A 19 -23.18 14.57 3.28
C ALA A 19 -23.52 14.45 1.79
N GLY A 20 -22.52 14.15 0.95
CA GLY A 20 -22.70 13.94 -0.49
C GLY A 20 -23.63 12.76 -0.78
N LEU A 21 -23.41 11.60 -0.15
CA LEU A 21 -24.24 10.42 -0.32
C LEU A 21 -25.69 10.64 0.12
N GLN A 22 -25.89 11.30 1.26
CA GLN A 22 -27.22 11.54 1.83
C GLN A 22 -28.11 12.43 0.93
N GLN A 23 -27.53 13.17 -0.03
CA GLN A 23 -28.30 13.93 -1.02
C GLN A 23 -28.94 13.06 -2.10
N PHE A 24 -28.39 11.88 -2.39
CA PHE A 24 -28.87 10.97 -3.44
C PHE A 24 -29.61 9.76 -2.88
N TYR A 25 -29.22 9.33 -1.69
CA TYR A 25 -29.69 8.11 -1.07
C TYR A 25 -30.03 8.40 0.39
N ASP A 26 -31.14 7.85 0.88
CA ASP A 26 -31.40 7.85 2.32
C ASP A 26 -30.57 6.75 2.98
N THR A 27 -29.28 7.02 3.22
CA THR A 27 -28.35 6.03 3.79
C THR A 27 -28.47 5.90 5.30
N GLY A 28 -29.15 6.85 5.95
CA GLY A 28 -29.23 6.96 7.40
C GLY A 28 -27.90 7.32 8.07
N TYR A 29 -26.88 7.76 7.32
CA TYR A 29 -25.59 8.12 7.89
C TYR A 29 -25.69 9.42 8.71
N PRO A 30 -24.95 9.53 9.84
CA PRO A 30 -25.01 10.70 10.70
C PRO A 30 -24.36 11.93 10.05
N LEU A 31 -25.15 12.99 9.82
CA LEU A 31 -24.68 14.25 9.21
C LEU A 31 -23.86 15.13 10.16
N ASP A 32 -23.83 14.80 11.44
CA ASP A 32 -23.06 15.48 12.49
C ASP A 32 -21.72 14.79 12.80
N ALA A 33 -21.40 13.69 12.11
CA ALA A 33 -20.13 12.98 12.23
C ALA A 33 -19.04 13.55 11.30
N ASP A 34 -17.79 13.53 11.78
CA ASP A 34 -16.61 13.86 10.97
C ASP A 34 -16.24 12.75 9.98
N SER A 35 -16.56 11.51 10.34
CA SER A 35 -16.27 10.33 9.56
C SER A 35 -17.10 9.14 10.02
N ILE A 36 -17.27 8.16 9.15
CA ILE A 36 -17.76 6.83 9.51
C ILE A 36 -16.74 5.77 9.09
N VAL A 37 -16.72 4.67 9.86
CA VAL A 37 -15.98 3.46 9.50
C VAL A 37 -16.97 2.31 9.41
N LEU A 38 -16.96 1.59 8.29
CA LEU A 38 -17.72 0.36 8.11
C LEU A 38 -16.76 -0.82 8.27
N ILE A 39 -17.13 -1.79 9.10
CA ILE A 39 -16.29 -2.96 9.40
C ILE A 39 -17.11 -4.22 9.17
N ASP A 40 -16.60 -5.12 8.34
CA ASP A 40 -17.12 -6.48 8.19
C ASP A 40 -16.11 -7.48 8.75
N VAL A 41 -16.60 -8.47 9.48
CA VAL A 41 -15.84 -9.65 9.92
C VAL A 41 -16.42 -10.90 9.27
N ASP A 42 -15.58 -11.83 8.87
CA ASP A 42 -15.96 -13.09 8.25
C ASP A 42 -15.25 -14.28 8.89
N GLY A 43 -15.73 -15.49 8.60
CA GLY A 43 -15.21 -16.73 9.17
C GLY A 43 -16.30 -17.71 9.60
N SER A 44 -15.95 -18.67 10.45
CA SER A 44 -16.94 -19.54 11.10
C SER A 44 -17.83 -18.74 12.05
N THR A 45 -19.02 -19.27 12.38
CA THR A 45 -19.94 -18.63 13.32
C THR A 45 -19.28 -18.28 14.67
N ALA A 46 -18.36 -19.14 15.15
CA ALA A 46 -17.64 -18.89 16.39
C ALA A 46 -16.60 -17.77 16.26
N GLU A 47 -15.89 -17.70 15.13
CA GLU A 47 -14.92 -16.63 14.85
C GLU A 47 -15.61 -15.29 14.69
N VAL A 48 -16.67 -15.21 13.90
CA VAL A 48 -17.47 -13.99 13.70
C VAL A 48 -18.00 -13.48 15.03
N ALA A 49 -18.60 -14.34 15.86
CA ALA A 49 -19.11 -13.93 17.17
C ALA A 49 -17.99 -13.39 18.10
N ARG A 50 -16.81 -14.02 18.08
CA ARG A 50 -15.64 -13.59 18.86
C ARG A 50 -15.11 -12.23 18.34
N ASP A 51 -14.88 -12.11 17.04
CA ASP A 51 -14.28 -10.94 16.42
C ASP A 51 -15.21 -9.72 16.46
N GLN A 52 -16.51 -9.92 16.21
CA GLN A 52 -17.51 -8.87 16.33
C GLN A 52 -17.52 -8.28 17.75
N ALA A 53 -17.48 -9.11 18.79
CA ALA A 53 -17.47 -8.63 20.18
C ALA A 53 -16.22 -7.79 20.51
N ILE A 54 -15.06 -8.16 19.96
CA ILE A 54 -13.82 -7.41 20.11
C ILE A 54 -13.90 -6.07 19.36
N VAL A 55 -14.35 -6.09 18.10
CA VAL A 55 -14.52 -4.89 17.26
C VAL A 55 -15.50 -3.91 17.92
N GLU A 56 -16.66 -4.40 18.37
CA GLU A 56 -17.66 -3.58 19.05
C GLU A 56 -17.06 -2.89 20.28
N ARG A 57 -16.33 -3.63 21.12
CA ARG A 57 -15.68 -3.07 22.31
C ARG A 57 -14.74 -1.92 21.93
N VAL A 58 -13.87 -2.13 20.94
CA VAL A 58 -12.92 -1.10 20.47
C VAL A 58 -13.66 0.12 19.92
N LEU A 59 -14.70 -0.08 19.12
CA LEU A 59 -15.49 1.03 18.58
C LEU A 59 -16.16 1.84 19.70
N ARG A 60 -16.72 1.19 20.72
CA ARG A 60 -17.37 1.87 21.85
C ARG A 60 -16.40 2.70 22.71
N GLU A 61 -15.10 2.45 22.64
CA GLU A 61 -14.09 3.26 23.33
C GLU A 61 -13.85 4.62 22.65
N HIS A 62 -14.17 4.75 21.36
CA HIS A 62 -13.77 5.92 20.55
C HIS A 62 -14.90 6.57 19.72
N ALA A 63 -15.94 5.83 19.35
CA ALA A 63 -16.99 6.30 18.47
C ALA A 63 -18.11 7.02 19.25
N THR A 64 -18.72 8.03 18.63
CA THR A 64 -19.91 8.70 19.15
C THR A 64 -21.17 7.85 19.00
N GLU A 65 -21.20 6.96 18.01
CA GLU A 65 -22.29 6.02 17.75
C GLU A 65 -21.70 4.69 17.23
N VAL A 66 -22.28 3.56 17.66
CA VAL A 66 -21.96 2.22 17.13
C VAL A 66 -23.26 1.53 16.74
N ARG A 67 -23.37 1.15 15.47
CA ARG A 67 -24.48 0.36 14.92
C ARG A 67 -23.99 -1.03 14.54
N ILE A 68 -24.78 -2.03 14.88
CA ILE A 68 -24.46 -3.44 14.62
C ILE A 68 -25.59 -3.98 13.73
N ALA A 69 -25.22 -4.64 12.65
CA ALA A 69 -26.17 -5.38 11.82
C ALA A 69 -26.49 -6.71 12.49
N GLU A 70 -27.77 -6.98 12.77
CA GLU A 70 -28.23 -8.28 13.29
C GLU A 70 -28.67 -9.21 12.16
N GLU A 71 -29.20 -8.64 11.07
CA GLU A 71 -29.62 -9.36 9.88
C GLU A 71 -28.93 -8.86 8.60
N GLN A 72 -29.03 -9.64 7.53
CA GLN A 72 -28.48 -9.27 6.23
C GLN A 72 -29.05 -7.92 5.73
N ALA A 73 -30.32 -7.63 6.01
CA ALA A 73 -30.95 -6.37 5.62
C ALA A 73 -30.31 -5.16 6.32
N ASP A 74 -29.92 -5.30 7.59
CA ASP A 74 -29.22 -4.24 8.32
C ASP A 74 -27.83 -4.00 7.74
N ARG A 75 -27.11 -5.10 7.43
CA ARG A 75 -25.81 -5.02 6.77
C ARG A 75 -25.94 -4.31 5.43
N ASP A 76 -26.89 -4.71 4.60
CA ASP A 76 -27.11 -4.10 3.30
C ASP A 76 -27.44 -2.61 3.43
N ALA A 77 -28.20 -2.21 4.45
CA ALA A 77 -28.49 -0.80 4.75
C ALA A 77 -27.24 -0.01 5.17
N LEU A 78 -26.42 -0.54 6.08
CA LEU A 78 -25.16 0.10 6.50
C LEU A 78 -24.18 0.27 5.34
N TRP A 79 -24.11 -0.72 4.44
CA TRP A 79 -23.21 -0.72 3.29
C TRP A 79 -23.74 0.02 2.06
N TYR A 80 -25.05 0.31 2.02
CA TYR A 80 -25.72 0.86 0.83
C TYR A 80 -25.04 2.13 0.31
N GLY A 81 -24.74 3.09 1.20
CA GLY A 81 -24.08 4.34 0.83
C GLY A 81 -22.70 4.11 0.22
N ARG A 82 -21.83 3.37 0.93
CA ARG A 82 -20.46 3.07 0.47
C ARG A 82 -20.41 2.36 -0.89
N LEU A 83 -21.28 1.39 -1.12
CA LEU A 83 -21.36 0.64 -2.38
C LEU A 83 -21.93 1.47 -3.54
N ASN A 84 -22.76 2.49 -3.24
CA ASN A 84 -23.33 3.39 -4.24
C ASN A 84 -22.58 4.72 -4.39
N ALA A 85 -21.47 4.94 -3.67
CA ALA A 85 -20.66 6.14 -3.80
C ALA A 85 -20.25 6.46 -5.24
N PRO A 86 -19.75 5.51 -6.05
CA PRO A 86 -19.42 5.78 -7.46
C PRO A 86 -20.64 6.25 -8.28
N ASN A 87 -21.83 5.71 -7.99
CA ASN A 87 -23.06 6.11 -8.67
C ASN A 87 -23.46 7.56 -8.32
N SER A 88 -23.33 7.95 -7.05
CA SER A 88 -23.60 9.34 -6.61
C SER A 88 -22.67 10.35 -7.25
N VAL A 89 -21.38 10.02 -7.41
CA VAL A 89 -20.39 10.88 -8.08
C VAL A 89 -20.86 11.23 -9.50
N VAL A 90 -21.29 10.22 -10.27
CA VAL A 90 -21.81 10.41 -11.63
C VAL A 90 -23.14 11.18 -11.62
N ALA A 91 -24.05 10.82 -10.73
CA ALA A 91 -25.37 11.45 -10.62
C ALA A 91 -25.32 12.93 -10.20
N SER A 92 -24.21 13.37 -9.59
CA SER A 92 -24.02 14.77 -9.17
C SER A 92 -24.06 15.79 -10.31
N GLY A 93 -23.77 15.37 -11.54
CA GLY A 93 -23.67 16.25 -12.71
C GLY A 93 -22.48 17.22 -12.67
N LYS A 94 -21.66 17.20 -11.61
CA LYS A 94 -20.50 18.08 -11.44
C LYS A 94 -19.29 17.63 -12.28
N GLY A 95 -18.27 18.47 -12.37
CA GLY A 95 -16.94 18.01 -12.74
C GLY A 95 -16.34 17.26 -11.56
N PHE A 96 -15.65 16.15 -11.83
CA PHE A 96 -15.01 15.38 -10.77
C PHE A 96 -13.69 14.75 -11.23
N PHE A 97 -12.83 14.47 -10.27
CA PHE A 97 -11.60 13.68 -10.43
C PHE A 97 -11.43 12.78 -9.21
N ILE A 98 -11.19 11.50 -9.45
CA ILE A 98 -10.98 10.50 -8.39
C ILE A 98 -9.48 10.31 -8.22
N GLY A 99 -8.93 10.84 -7.13
CA GLY A 99 -7.57 10.54 -6.70
C GLY A 99 -7.47 9.16 -6.06
N ASP A 100 -6.25 8.66 -5.92
CA ASP A 100 -5.95 7.34 -5.34
C ASP A 100 -4.53 7.38 -4.80
N VAL A 101 -4.39 7.28 -3.48
CA VAL A 101 -3.13 7.33 -2.74
C VAL A 101 -3.21 6.38 -1.55
N THR A 102 -2.11 5.70 -1.25
CA THR A 102 -2.03 4.84 -0.06
C THR A 102 -1.01 5.42 0.91
N VAL A 103 -1.34 5.43 2.19
CA VAL A 103 -0.40 5.73 3.30
C VAL A 103 -0.36 4.54 4.27
N PRO A 104 0.67 4.42 5.13
CA PRO A 104 0.60 3.52 6.27
C PRO A 104 -0.67 3.81 7.09
N ARG A 105 -1.32 2.78 7.63
CA ARG A 105 -2.68 2.87 8.20
C ARG A 105 -2.78 3.81 9.40
N ASP A 106 -1.70 3.89 10.16
CA ASP A 106 -1.54 4.82 11.28
C ASP A 106 -1.32 6.28 10.86
N ARG A 107 -1.14 6.55 9.56
CA ARG A 107 -1.02 7.90 8.97
C ARG A 107 -2.27 8.38 8.24
N ILE A 108 -3.36 7.58 8.23
CA ILE A 108 -4.66 7.99 7.66
C ILE A 108 -5.15 9.33 8.26
N PRO A 109 -5.06 9.58 9.58
CA PRO A 109 -5.48 10.87 10.16
C PRO A 109 -4.73 12.07 9.56
N GLU A 110 -3.39 12.03 9.50
CA GLU A 110 -2.61 13.12 8.92
C GLU A 110 -2.86 13.28 7.41
N MET A 111 -3.12 12.17 6.71
CA MET A 111 -3.48 12.22 5.30
C MET A 111 -4.84 12.91 5.10
N GLN A 112 -5.84 12.60 5.93
CA GLN A 112 -7.15 13.26 5.90
C GLN A 112 -7.04 14.75 6.23
N GLU A 113 -6.21 15.13 7.21
CA GLU A 113 -5.93 16.54 7.52
C GLU A 113 -5.29 17.26 6.33
N ALA A 114 -4.32 16.64 5.66
CA ALA A 114 -3.66 17.19 4.47
C ALA A 114 -4.65 17.38 3.30
N ILE A 115 -5.57 16.43 3.09
CA ILE A 115 -6.63 16.55 2.08
C ILE A 115 -7.56 17.71 2.43
N GLY A 116 -8.00 17.81 3.69
CA GLY A 116 -8.87 18.89 4.16
C GLY A 116 -8.22 20.28 4.02
N ALA A 117 -6.94 20.40 4.37
CA ALA A 117 -6.17 21.62 4.20
C ALA A 117 -6.00 22.00 2.71
N THR A 118 -5.81 21.00 1.84
CA THR A 118 -5.77 21.18 0.39
C THR A 118 -7.11 21.67 -0.15
N ALA A 119 -8.21 21.04 0.25
CA ALA A 119 -9.56 21.45 -0.14
C ALA A 119 -9.84 22.92 0.27
N ALA A 120 -9.44 23.32 1.47
CA ALA A 120 -9.61 24.69 1.95
C ALA A 120 -8.77 25.72 1.17
N ARG A 121 -7.53 25.37 0.78
CA ARG A 121 -6.65 26.26 0.02
C ARG A 121 -7.14 26.53 -1.40
N HIS A 122 -7.84 25.57 -2.00
CA HIS A 122 -8.33 25.65 -3.38
C HIS A 122 -9.85 25.86 -3.48
N ALA A 123 -10.48 26.42 -2.44
CA ALA A 123 -11.93 26.62 -2.35
C ALA A 123 -12.49 27.68 -3.33
N ASP A 124 -11.62 28.42 -4.03
CA ASP A 124 -11.98 29.35 -5.10
C ASP A 124 -12.13 28.67 -6.48
N GLY A 125 -11.47 27.52 -6.68
CA GLY A 125 -11.56 26.70 -7.88
C GLY A 125 -12.36 25.40 -7.71
N LEU A 126 -12.45 24.88 -6.49
CA LEU A 126 -13.08 23.59 -6.17
C LEU A 126 -14.37 23.79 -5.37
N LEU A 127 -15.30 22.83 -5.50
CA LEU A 127 -16.52 22.80 -4.68
C LEU A 127 -16.24 22.16 -3.32
N PHE A 128 -15.65 20.97 -3.33
CA PHE A 128 -15.21 20.22 -2.14
C PHE A 128 -14.38 19.00 -2.59
N ILE A 129 -13.72 18.35 -1.62
CA ILE A 129 -13.09 17.04 -1.79
C ILE A 129 -13.80 16.09 -0.80
N ALA A 130 -14.32 14.98 -1.30
CA ALA A 130 -14.91 13.92 -0.51
C ALA A 130 -13.99 12.71 -0.50
N VAL A 131 -13.77 12.10 0.66
CA VAL A 131 -12.85 10.97 0.81
C VAL A 131 -13.62 9.71 1.15
N CYS A 132 -13.55 8.73 0.27
CA CYS A 132 -13.82 7.33 0.59
C CYS A 132 -12.48 6.58 0.68
N GLY A 133 -12.42 5.43 1.33
CA GLY A 133 -11.16 4.69 1.38
C GLY A 133 -11.28 3.28 1.92
N HIS A 134 -10.35 2.43 1.52
CA HIS A 134 -10.09 1.13 2.13
C HIS A 134 -9.14 1.35 3.31
N ALA A 135 -9.68 1.85 4.42
CA ALA A 135 -8.90 2.15 5.62
C ALA A 135 -8.19 0.91 6.20
N GLY A 136 -8.69 -0.29 5.90
CA GLY A 136 -8.05 -1.56 6.24
C GLY A 136 -6.65 -1.73 5.68
N ASP A 137 -6.35 -1.06 4.56
CA ASP A 137 -5.07 -1.12 3.85
C ASP A 137 -4.39 0.26 3.71
N GLY A 138 -5.03 1.33 4.20
CA GLY A 138 -4.51 2.70 4.14
C GLY A 138 -4.70 3.41 2.80
N ASP A 139 -5.52 2.84 1.92
CA ASP A 139 -5.81 3.34 0.58
C ASP A 139 -6.99 4.32 0.60
N LEU A 140 -6.76 5.56 0.17
CA LEU A 140 -7.73 6.65 0.20
C LEU A 140 -8.01 7.16 -1.21
N HIS A 141 -9.29 7.45 -1.45
CA HIS A 141 -9.87 7.92 -2.71
C HIS A 141 -10.43 9.34 -2.57
N PRO A 142 -9.56 10.38 -2.50
CA PRO A 142 -10.01 11.76 -2.50
C PRO A 142 -10.65 12.11 -3.84
N THR A 143 -11.98 12.24 -3.85
CA THR A 143 -12.75 12.64 -5.00
C THR A 143 -12.97 14.15 -4.97
N THR A 144 -12.30 14.85 -5.87
CA THR A 144 -12.38 16.30 -6.01
C THR A 144 -13.55 16.67 -6.90
N PHE A 145 -14.45 17.54 -6.43
CA PHE A 145 -15.58 18.06 -7.19
C PHE A 145 -15.37 19.53 -7.54
N TYR A 146 -15.76 19.91 -8.75
CA TYR A 146 -15.62 21.29 -9.25
C TYR A 146 -16.78 21.69 -10.17
N ASP A 147 -16.99 22.99 -10.32
CA ASP A 147 -17.89 23.55 -11.31
C ASP A 147 -17.17 23.59 -12.68
N LYS A 148 -17.81 23.04 -13.71
CA LYS A 148 -17.24 22.96 -15.07
C LYS A 148 -17.10 24.33 -15.72
N ASP A 149 -17.90 25.30 -15.27
CA ASP A 149 -17.89 26.67 -15.78
C ASP A 149 -16.94 27.59 -15.00
N ASN A 150 -16.35 27.12 -13.89
CA ASN A 150 -15.39 27.91 -13.13
C ASN A 150 -14.03 27.96 -13.86
N PRO A 151 -13.54 29.15 -14.25
CA PRO A 151 -12.27 29.28 -14.99
C PRO A 151 -11.04 28.87 -14.18
N LEU A 152 -11.13 28.79 -12.85
CA LEU A 152 -10.04 28.36 -11.96
C LEU A 152 -10.01 26.84 -11.75
N ALA A 153 -11.07 26.12 -12.12
CA ALA A 153 -11.26 24.72 -11.74
C ALA A 153 -10.12 23.80 -12.21
N ALA A 154 -9.66 23.95 -13.45
CA ALA A 154 -8.61 23.09 -14.00
C ALA A 154 -7.27 23.28 -13.27
N SER A 155 -6.86 24.52 -13.01
CA SER A 155 -5.62 24.81 -12.29
C SER A 155 -5.69 24.41 -10.82
N ALA A 156 -6.84 24.65 -10.17
CA ALA A 156 -7.06 24.28 -8.77
C ALA A 156 -7.08 22.77 -8.60
N LEU A 157 -7.73 22.04 -9.50
CA LEU A 157 -7.75 20.57 -9.50
C LEU A 157 -6.34 20.00 -9.66
N GLN A 158 -5.56 20.50 -10.63
CA GLN A 158 -4.20 20.03 -10.84
C GLN A 158 -3.32 20.30 -9.61
N ALA A 159 -3.39 21.52 -9.05
CA ALA A 159 -2.62 21.87 -7.85
C ALA A 159 -3.02 21.01 -6.64
N ALA A 160 -4.32 20.83 -6.41
CA ALA A 160 -4.82 20.00 -5.32
C ALA A 160 -4.39 18.53 -5.45
N ASN A 161 -4.52 17.94 -6.65
CA ASN A 161 -4.09 16.56 -6.89
C ASN A 161 -2.58 16.40 -6.65
N ASN A 162 -1.76 17.34 -7.15
CA ASN A 162 -0.33 17.31 -6.92
C ASN A 162 -0.03 17.32 -5.42
N GLU A 163 -0.59 18.27 -4.67
CA GLU A 163 -0.38 18.45 -3.22
C GLU A 163 -0.80 17.22 -2.40
N ILE A 164 -1.91 16.58 -2.75
CA ILE A 164 -2.36 15.33 -2.13
C ILE A 164 -1.35 14.22 -2.36
N ILE A 165 -0.84 14.07 -3.59
CA ILE A 165 0.19 13.07 -3.90
C ILE A 165 1.50 13.37 -3.15
N GLU A 166 1.91 14.64 -3.03
CA GLU A 166 3.10 15.00 -2.25
C GLU A 166 2.93 14.67 -0.77
N ALA A 167 1.76 14.94 -0.21
CA ALA A 167 1.44 14.62 1.18
C ALA A 167 1.52 13.11 1.41
N ALA A 168 0.93 12.30 0.53
CA ALA A 168 1.01 10.84 0.64
C ALA A 168 2.47 10.35 0.62
N LEU A 169 3.30 10.85 -0.31
CA LEU A 169 4.73 10.50 -0.38
C LEU A 169 5.49 10.95 0.88
N ALA A 170 5.21 12.14 1.41
CA ALA A 170 5.84 12.66 2.63
C ALA A 170 5.47 11.84 3.88
N LEU A 171 4.30 11.19 3.88
CA LEU A 171 3.83 10.30 4.94
C LEU A 171 4.38 8.86 4.80
N GLY A 172 5.26 8.60 3.84
CA GLY A 172 5.81 7.26 3.56
C GLY A 172 4.87 6.38 2.73
N GLY A 173 3.90 7.01 2.06
CA GLY A 173 2.91 6.38 1.19
C GLY A 173 3.38 6.16 -0.26
N THR A 174 2.43 5.86 -1.12
CA THR A 174 2.64 5.69 -2.57
C THR A 174 1.62 6.49 -3.38
N ILE A 175 1.94 6.73 -4.65
CA ILE A 175 1.14 7.55 -5.56
C ILE A 175 -0.12 6.82 -6.07
N THR A 176 -0.27 5.52 -5.82
CA THR A 176 -1.41 4.72 -6.24
C THR A 176 -1.52 3.42 -5.44
N GLY A 177 -2.71 3.15 -4.91
CA GLY A 177 -3.06 1.89 -4.26
C GLY A 177 -3.64 0.87 -5.24
N GLU A 178 -4.54 1.28 -6.12
CA GLU A 178 -5.19 0.37 -7.09
C GLU A 178 -5.30 0.84 -8.53
N HIS A 179 -5.39 2.15 -8.80
CA HIS A 179 -5.69 2.62 -10.16
C HIS A 179 -4.52 2.50 -11.13
N GLY A 180 -3.30 2.39 -10.60
CA GLY A 180 -2.06 2.37 -11.36
C GLY A 180 -1.59 3.77 -11.75
N VAL A 181 -0.44 3.80 -12.42
CA VAL A 181 0.22 5.06 -12.82
C VAL A 181 -0.44 5.65 -14.07
N GLY A 182 -0.75 4.78 -15.06
CA GLY A 182 -1.31 5.21 -16.33
C GLY A 182 -0.44 6.27 -17.02
N THR A 183 -1.08 7.24 -17.68
CA THR A 183 -0.43 8.45 -18.20
C THR A 183 -0.50 9.62 -17.22
N GLU A 184 -1.52 9.62 -16.34
CA GLU A 184 -1.79 10.72 -15.42
C GLU A 184 -0.69 10.86 -14.37
N LYS A 185 -0.23 9.75 -13.78
CA LYS A 185 0.73 9.79 -12.67
C LYS A 185 2.20 9.65 -13.07
N ILE A 186 2.51 9.59 -14.38
CA ILE A 186 3.90 9.43 -14.87
C ILE A 186 4.81 10.51 -14.30
N ALA A 187 4.32 11.74 -14.21
CA ALA A 187 5.08 12.88 -13.69
C ALA A 187 5.50 12.74 -12.22
N PHE A 188 4.84 11.86 -11.44
CA PHE A 188 5.19 11.59 -10.05
C PHE A 188 6.11 10.38 -9.88
N MET A 189 6.36 9.59 -10.94
CA MET A 189 7.28 8.46 -10.86
C MET A 189 8.69 8.87 -10.39
N PRO A 190 9.31 9.96 -10.87
CA PRO A 190 10.60 10.43 -10.35
C PRO A 190 10.58 10.96 -8.91
N ARG A 191 9.39 11.15 -8.32
CA ARG A 191 9.23 11.53 -6.92
C ARG A 191 9.05 10.32 -6.01
N ARG A 192 8.43 9.27 -6.54
CA ARG A 192 8.24 7.98 -5.86
C ARG A 192 9.49 7.10 -5.96
N PHE A 193 10.20 7.18 -7.08
CA PHE A 193 11.31 6.31 -7.41
C PHE A 193 12.56 7.09 -7.77
N THR A 194 13.71 6.59 -7.34
CA THR A 194 15.02 7.10 -7.75
C THR A 194 15.33 6.73 -9.21
N PRO A 195 16.33 7.40 -9.84
CA PRO A 195 16.77 7.00 -11.18
C PRO A 195 17.21 5.54 -11.29
N VAL A 196 17.83 4.98 -10.24
CA VAL A 196 18.22 3.55 -10.17
C VAL A 196 16.98 2.65 -10.25
N GLU A 197 15.94 2.96 -9.48
CA GLU A 197 14.70 2.20 -9.43
C GLU A 197 13.92 2.29 -10.76
N ILE A 198 13.88 3.46 -11.39
CA ILE A 198 13.27 3.65 -12.71
C ILE A 198 14.03 2.85 -13.77
N ALA A 199 15.36 2.90 -13.77
CA ALA A 199 16.19 2.14 -14.71
C ALA A 199 15.97 0.63 -14.57
N ALA A 200 15.89 0.10 -13.35
CA ALA A 200 15.58 -1.31 -13.10
C ALA A 200 14.18 -1.69 -13.64
N GLN A 201 13.16 -0.88 -13.37
CA GLN A 201 11.81 -1.09 -13.91
C GLN A 201 11.78 -1.03 -15.45
N ARG A 202 12.56 -0.14 -16.06
CA ARG A 202 12.72 -0.06 -17.51
C ARG A 202 13.37 -1.31 -18.08
N SER A 203 14.39 -1.85 -17.42
CA SER A 203 15.02 -3.13 -17.78
C SER A 203 14.03 -4.30 -17.72
N ILE A 204 13.13 -4.34 -16.74
CA ILE A 204 12.03 -5.31 -16.69
C ILE A 204 11.10 -5.13 -17.91
N LYS A 205 10.67 -3.89 -18.19
CA LYS A 205 9.84 -3.58 -19.37
C LYS A 205 10.49 -4.07 -20.66
N THR A 206 11.77 -3.75 -20.88
CA THR A 206 12.50 -4.14 -22.09
C THR A 206 12.64 -5.66 -22.22
N ALA A 207 12.81 -6.39 -21.12
CA ALA A 207 12.92 -7.84 -21.16
C ALA A 207 11.60 -8.52 -21.59
N PHE A 208 10.46 -8.01 -21.13
CA PHE A 208 9.13 -8.52 -21.51
C PHE A 208 8.62 -7.98 -22.85
N ASP A 209 9.04 -6.77 -23.23
CA ASP A 209 8.57 -6.06 -24.42
C ASP A 209 9.74 -5.39 -25.16
N PRO A 210 10.64 -6.18 -25.79
CA PRO A 210 11.82 -5.66 -26.45
C PRO A 210 11.52 -4.81 -27.68
N LEU A 211 10.31 -4.95 -28.26
CA LEU A 211 9.85 -4.15 -29.39
C LEU A 211 9.11 -2.88 -28.97
N GLY A 212 8.82 -2.71 -27.67
CA GLY A 212 8.09 -1.56 -27.14
C GLY A 212 6.64 -1.46 -27.64
N ILE A 213 6.00 -2.59 -27.94
CA ILE A 213 4.65 -2.61 -28.54
C ILE A 213 3.53 -2.70 -27.51
N LEU A 214 3.83 -3.07 -26.27
CA LEU A 214 2.83 -3.21 -25.20
C LEU A 214 2.62 -1.87 -24.50
N ASN A 215 1.69 -1.07 -25.00
CA ASN A 215 1.26 0.22 -24.41
C ASN A 215 2.41 1.25 -24.25
N PRO A 216 3.02 1.70 -25.37
CA PRO A 216 4.14 2.64 -25.34
C PRO A 216 3.74 4.00 -24.72
N GLY A 217 4.66 4.61 -23.97
CA GLY A 217 4.46 5.93 -23.34
C GLY A 217 3.57 5.93 -22.10
N VAL A 218 3.26 4.76 -21.54
CA VAL A 218 2.44 4.61 -20.33
C VAL A 218 3.30 4.10 -19.16
N MET A 219 2.97 4.56 -17.94
CA MET A 219 3.55 4.19 -16.65
C MET A 219 5.01 4.64 -16.41
N LEU A 220 5.93 4.41 -17.33
CA LEU A 220 7.33 4.84 -17.16
C LEU A 220 7.55 6.23 -17.74
N PRO A 221 8.30 7.11 -17.05
CA PRO A 221 8.68 8.40 -17.61
C PRO A 221 9.69 8.26 -18.75
N GLU A 222 9.89 9.35 -19.50
CA GLU A 222 10.99 9.45 -20.45
C GLU A 222 12.35 9.20 -19.74
N PRO A 223 13.34 8.60 -20.43
CA PRO A 223 14.64 8.33 -19.84
C PRO A 223 15.30 9.61 -19.30
N SER A 224 15.78 9.54 -18.05
CA SER A 224 16.60 10.59 -17.44
C SER A 224 18.10 10.33 -17.69
N PRO A 225 18.94 11.37 -17.90
CA PRO A 225 20.39 11.21 -17.94
C PRO A 225 21.00 10.70 -16.61
N ASP A 226 20.25 10.78 -15.50
CA ASP A 226 20.68 10.27 -14.20
C ASP A 226 20.40 8.76 -14.02
N GLU A 227 19.67 8.12 -14.94
CA GLU A 227 19.46 6.67 -14.93
C GLU A 227 20.81 5.95 -15.16
N PRO A 228 21.24 5.06 -14.24
CA PRO A 228 22.49 4.32 -14.41
C PRO A 228 22.35 3.21 -15.47
N ASP A 229 23.49 2.66 -15.87
CA ASP A 229 23.52 1.41 -16.63
C ASP A 229 22.95 0.26 -15.78
N THR A 230 21.95 -0.44 -16.31
CA THR A 230 21.33 -1.63 -15.66
C THR A 230 21.36 -2.85 -16.57
N ARG A 231 22.35 -2.95 -17.46
CA ARG A 231 22.46 -4.03 -18.45
C ARG A 231 22.60 -5.42 -17.84
N ALA A 232 23.37 -5.58 -16.76
CA ALA A 232 23.53 -6.88 -16.12
C ALA A 232 22.22 -7.32 -15.47
N PHE A 233 21.53 -6.40 -14.77
CA PHE A 233 20.20 -6.63 -14.21
C PHE A 233 19.21 -7.01 -15.31
N GLY A 234 19.15 -6.25 -16.42
CA GLY A 234 18.27 -6.55 -17.56
C GLY A 234 18.56 -7.90 -18.21
N ALA A 235 19.84 -8.28 -18.35
CA ALA A 235 20.24 -9.59 -18.85
C ALA A 235 19.78 -10.72 -17.91
N ALA A 236 19.95 -10.55 -16.59
CA ALA A 236 19.47 -11.49 -15.60
C ALA A 236 17.95 -11.68 -15.65
N VAL A 237 17.18 -10.59 -15.86
CA VAL A 237 15.72 -10.67 -16.06
C VAL A 237 15.40 -11.46 -17.34
N GLY A 238 16.10 -11.18 -18.45
CA GLY A 238 15.94 -11.92 -19.71
C GLY A 238 16.24 -13.42 -19.58
N ASP A 239 17.29 -13.78 -18.86
CA ASP A 239 17.63 -15.18 -18.61
C ASP A 239 16.65 -15.87 -17.65
N ALA A 240 16.13 -15.17 -16.65
CA ALA A 240 15.06 -15.67 -15.79
C ALA A 240 13.80 -15.99 -16.60
N LEU A 241 13.39 -15.08 -17.49
CA LEU A 241 12.23 -15.28 -18.37
C LEU A 241 12.39 -16.47 -19.30
N ALA A 242 13.61 -16.72 -19.76
CA ALA A 242 13.89 -17.84 -20.65
C ALA A 242 14.21 -19.15 -19.92
N GLY A 243 14.14 -19.18 -18.58
CA GLY A 243 14.46 -20.36 -17.77
C GLY A 243 15.94 -20.76 -17.80
N ARG A 244 16.84 -19.80 -18.07
CA ARG A 244 18.30 -20.00 -18.15
C ARG A 244 19.08 -19.32 -17.01
N LEU A 245 18.40 -18.65 -16.09
CA LEU A 245 19.05 -17.99 -14.97
C LEU A 245 19.86 -19.00 -14.17
N THR A 246 21.18 -18.76 -14.10
CA THR A 246 22.11 -19.57 -13.32
C THR A 246 22.69 -18.66 -12.23
N PRO A 247 22.22 -18.78 -10.98
CA PRO A 247 22.75 -17.96 -9.90
C PRO A 247 24.22 -18.26 -9.66
N ASP A 248 25.00 -17.20 -9.48
CA ASP A 248 26.39 -17.30 -9.04
C ASP A 248 26.41 -17.77 -7.58
N PRO A 249 27.04 -18.92 -7.25
CA PRO A 249 27.10 -19.41 -5.88
C PRO A 249 27.84 -18.46 -4.93
N ASP A 250 28.69 -17.58 -5.45
CA ASP A 250 29.47 -16.61 -4.67
C ASP A 250 28.79 -15.23 -4.60
N ALA A 251 27.62 -15.05 -5.22
CA ALA A 251 26.90 -13.77 -5.17
C ALA A 251 26.41 -13.43 -3.75
N PRO A 252 26.57 -12.19 -3.31
CA PRO A 252 26.06 -11.76 -2.01
C PRO A 252 24.53 -11.83 -1.98
N LEU A 253 23.98 -12.51 -0.97
CA LEU A 253 22.53 -12.56 -0.73
C LEU A 253 22.04 -11.34 0.05
N THR A 254 22.90 -10.82 0.93
CA THR A 254 22.65 -9.67 1.79
C THR A 254 23.78 -8.66 1.71
N ALA A 255 23.49 -7.40 2.03
CA ALA A 255 24.47 -6.33 2.09
C ALA A 255 24.13 -5.31 3.19
N GLY A 256 25.18 -4.72 3.78
CA GLY A 256 25.06 -3.59 4.69
C GLY A 256 25.05 -3.92 6.19
N GLU A 257 25.13 -5.20 6.57
CA GLU A 257 25.27 -5.67 7.97
C GLU A 257 24.14 -5.19 8.90
N ASN A 258 22.98 -4.86 8.33
CA ASN A 258 21.85 -4.32 9.07
C ASN A 258 21.14 -5.46 9.83
N THR A 259 21.05 -5.33 11.14
CA THR A 259 20.36 -6.28 12.03
C THR A 259 19.21 -5.65 12.81
N ASP A 260 18.84 -4.41 12.49
CA ASP A 260 17.78 -3.68 13.19
C ASP A 260 16.43 -4.38 12.98
N VAL A 261 15.59 -4.38 14.02
CA VAL A 261 14.24 -4.94 14.00
C VAL A 261 13.29 -3.91 14.59
N THR A 262 12.30 -3.49 13.80
CA THR A 262 11.28 -2.52 14.21
C THR A 262 9.90 -3.04 13.88
N VAL A 263 9.00 -3.05 14.87
CA VAL A 263 7.58 -3.37 14.70
C VAL A 263 6.76 -2.09 14.76
N ASN A 264 5.91 -1.86 13.75
CA ASN A 264 4.88 -0.84 13.77
C ASN A 264 3.51 -1.51 14.02
N LEU A 265 2.98 -1.37 15.24
CA LEU A 265 1.67 -1.92 15.62
C LEU A 265 0.49 -1.15 15.02
N GLY A 266 0.65 0.14 14.73
CA GLY A 266 -0.37 0.97 14.11
C GLY A 266 -0.62 0.58 12.65
N ASN A 267 0.46 0.23 11.95
CA ASN A 267 0.39 -0.26 10.57
C ASN A 267 0.42 -1.79 10.45
N LEU A 268 0.66 -2.55 11.51
CA LEU A 268 1.04 -3.99 11.46
C LEU A 268 2.07 -4.31 10.39
N SER A 269 3.21 -3.62 10.45
CA SER A 269 4.39 -3.89 9.63
C SER A 269 5.60 -4.23 10.51
N LEU A 270 6.50 -5.02 9.95
CA LEU A 270 7.83 -5.32 10.46
C LEU A 270 8.85 -4.78 9.47
N VAL A 271 9.74 -3.90 9.92
CA VAL A 271 10.92 -3.46 9.17
C VAL A 271 12.14 -4.13 9.80
N VAL A 272 12.88 -4.88 8.99
CA VAL A 272 13.98 -5.72 9.48
C VAL A 272 15.20 -5.66 8.57
N GLY A 273 16.37 -5.51 9.16
CA GLY A 273 17.65 -5.62 8.46
C GLY A 273 17.87 -7.04 7.93
N ALA A 274 18.37 -7.16 6.69
CA ALA A 274 18.52 -8.44 6.01
C ALA A 274 19.48 -9.41 6.72
N ASP A 275 20.38 -8.89 7.56
CA ASP A 275 21.34 -9.68 8.33
C ASP A 275 20.83 -10.07 9.72
N ALA A 276 19.65 -9.62 10.13
CA ALA A 276 19.02 -10.07 11.37
C ALA A 276 18.73 -11.59 11.33
N THR A 277 19.08 -12.29 12.39
CA THR A 277 18.78 -13.72 12.54
C THR A 277 17.30 -13.93 12.86
N LEU A 278 16.74 -15.07 12.42
CA LEU A 278 15.37 -15.44 12.77
C LEU A 278 15.16 -15.50 14.31
N ALA A 279 16.20 -15.83 15.09
CA ALA A 279 16.16 -15.79 16.55
C ALA A 279 15.86 -14.37 17.09
N GLN A 280 16.60 -13.37 16.60
CA GLN A 280 16.42 -11.97 17.00
C GLN A 280 15.02 -11.46 16.62
N ILE A 281 14.58 -11.79 15.41
CA ILE A 281 13.28 -11.35 14.90
C ILE A 281 12.15 -11.98 15.70
N ASN A 282 12.17 -13.30 15.89
CA ASN A 282 11.13 -14.00 16.66
C ASN A 282 11.06 -13.53 18.12
N ALA A 283 12.21 -13.23 18.75
CA ALA A 283 12.22 -12.66 20.10
C ALA A 283 11.50 -11.30 20.13
N HIS A 284 11.81 -10.41 19.20
CA HIS A 284 11.19 -9.10 19.12
C HIS A 284 9.69 -9.16 18.78
N LEU A 285 9.28 -10.07 17.89
CA LEU A 285 7.88 -10.33 17.57
C LEU A 285 7.11 -10.83 18.81
N ALA A 286 7.68 -11.77 19.56
CA ALA A 286 7.08 -12.29 20.78
C ALA A 286 6.93 -11.23 21.88
N GLU A 287 7.90 -10.32 22.04
CA GLU A 287 7.82 -9.19 22.98
C GLU A 287 6.63 -8.27 22.69
N HIS A 288 6.20 -8.19 21.42
CA HIS A 288 5.08 -7.36 20.97
C HIS A 288 3.78 -8.15 20.77
N GLY A 289 3.75 -9.46 21.04
CA GLY A 289 2.57 -10.30 20.86
C GLY A 289 2.10 -10.42 19.40
N VAL A 290 3.04 -10.38 18.45
CA VAL A 290 2.79 -10.43 17.01
C VAL A 290 3.56 -11.56 16.35
N TYR A 291 3.17 -11.95 15.14
CA TYR A 291 3.85 -12.94 14.33
C TYR A 291 4.00 -12.47 12.88
N CYS A 292 4.98 -13.02 12.17
CA CYS A 292 5.16 -12.78 10.74
C CYS A 292 5.22 -14.12 10.00
N ALA A 293 4.29 -14.37 9.07
CA ALA A 293 4.24 -15.62 8.32
C ALA A 293 5.52 -15.90 7.50
N ALA A 294 6.25 -14.84 7.12
CA ALA A 294 7.51 -14.92 6.38
C ALA A 294 8.73 -15.21 7.27
N VAL A 295 8.59 -15.23 8.59
CA VAL A 295 9.68 -15.47 9.55
C VAL A 295 9.50 -16.86 10.16
N PRO A 296 10.28 -17.87 9.73
CA PRO A 296 10.20 -19.21 10.30
C PRO A 296 10.59 -19.23 11.79
N THR A 297 9.95 -20.11 12.56
CA THR A 297 10.29 -20.37 13.98
C THR A 297 11.36 -21.45 14.15
N THR A 298 11.84 -22.05 13.05
CA THR A 298 12.88 -23.09 13.01
C THR A 298 14.08 -22.67 12.18
N GLY A 299 15.25 -23.26 12.46
CA GLY A 299 16.53 -22.85 11.84
C GLY A 299 16.86 -21.40 12.22
N THR A 300 16.76 -21.09 13.50
CA THR A 300 16.73 -19.73 14.05
C THR A 300 18.04 -18.95 13.86
N GLU A 301 19.13 -19.66 13.54
CA GLU A 301 20.44 -19.12 13.21
C GLU A 301 20.53 -18.48 11.82
N ARG A 302 19.60 -18.80 10.91
CA ARG A 302 19.57 -18.23 9.55
C ARG A 302 19.28 -16.73 9.57
N ARG A 303 19.84 -15.99 8.61
CA ARG A 303 19.52 -14.57 8.41
C ARG A 303 18.29 -14.41 7.53
N ILE A 304 17.43 -13.44 7.81
CA ILE A 304 16.16 -13.27 7.08
C ILE A 304 16.38 -12.99 5.59
N GLY A 305 17.43 -12.26 5.22
CA GLY A 305 17.78 -12.01 3.82
C GLY A 305 18.20 -13.29 3.08
N GLU A 306 18.93 -14.19 3.73
CA GLU A 306 19.27 -15.50 3.15
C GLU A 306 18.01 -16.35 2.93
N VAL A 307 17.10 -16.32 3.90
CA VAL A 307 15.80 -17.00 3.79
C VAL A 307 15.03 -16.47 2.57
N VAL A 308 14.85 -15.15 2.44
CA VAL A 308 14.18 -14.55 1.28
C VAL A 308 14.87 -14.91 -0.04
N ALA A 309 16.19 -14.82 -0.09
CA ALA A 309 16.95 -15.05 -1.32
C ALA A 309 16.99 -16.53 -1.74
N THR A 310 16.70 -17.48 -0.84
CA THR A 310 16.85 -18.92 -1.11
C THR A 310 15.57 -19.75 -0.94
N ALA A 311 14.49 -19.17 -0.40
CA ALA A 311 13.26 -19.87 -0.06
C ALA A 311 12.66 -20.64 -1.23
N THR A 312 12.02 -21.77 -0.93
CA THR A 312 11.29 -22.61 -1.88
C THR A 312 9.98 -23.11 -1.28
N GLY A 313 9.07 -23.60 -2.11
CA GLY A 313 7.79 -24.17 -1.66
C GLY A 313 7.00 -23.21 -0.75
N THR A 314 6.46 -23.73 0.35
CA THR A 314 5.62 -22.97 1.29
C THR A 314 6.33 -21.79 1.94
N GLU A 315 7.64 -21.89 2.22
CA GLU A 315 8.42 -20.77 2.80
C GLU A 315 8.43 -19.59 1.82
N ARG A 316 8.60 -19.87 0.52
CA ARG A 316 8.54 -18.87 -0.54
C ARG A 316 7.16 -18.22 -0.65
N ASP A 317 6.10 -19.01 -0.55
CA ASP A 317 4.73 -18.51 -0.67
C ASP A 317 4.39 -17.55 0.47
N HIS A 318 4.76 -17.91 1.71
CA HIS A 318 4.58 -17.02 2.87
C HIS A 318 5.34 -15.70 2.70
N ILE A 319 6.59 -15.74 2.23
CA ILE A 319 7.39 -14.54 1.97
C ILE A 319 6.74 -13.68 0.90
N ARG A 320 6.35 -14.28 -0.24
CA ARG A 320 5.70 -13.57 -1.34
C ARG A 320 4.42 -12.86 -0.89
N HIS A 321 3.62 -13.49 -0.05
CA HIS A 321 2.37 -12.92 0.42
C HIS A 321 2.55 -11.86 1.51
N ALA A 322 3.65 -11.89 2.26
CA ALA A 322 3.88 -10.98 3.37
C ALA A 322 4.77 -9.78 3.01
N LEU A 323 5.62 -9.87 1.99
CA LEU A 323 6.59 -8.83 1.64
C LEU A 323 5.91 -7.57 1.08
N LEU A 324 6.02 -6.46 1.81
CA LEU A 324 5.51 -5.15 1.41
C LEU A 324 6.57 -4.31 0.67
N GLY A 325 7.84 -4.45 1.07
CA GLY A 325 8.94 -3.68 0.49
C GLY A 325 10.31 -4.27 0.77
N ALA A 326 11.31 -3.85 0.00
CA ALA A 326 12.71 -4.21 0.19
C ALA A 326 13.63 -3.05 -0.20
N ASP A 327 14.58 -2.74 0.67
CA ASP A 327 15.79 -1.98 0.30
C ASP A 327 16.84 -3.00 -0.16
N VAL A 328 17.47 -2.74 -1.31
CA VAL A 328 18.36 -3.67 -2.01
C VAL A 328 19.56 -2.93 -2.58
N THR A 329 20.58 -3.68 -3.01
CA THR A 329 21.47 -3.24 -4.09
C THR A 329 20.97 -3.80 -5.41
N VAL A 330 21.10 -3.05 -6.49
CA VAL A 330 20.92 -3.54 -7.86
C VAL A 330 22.23 -4.11 -8.36
N LEU A 331 22.17 -5.22 -9.11
CA LEU A 331 23.33 -5.96 -9.61
C LEU A 331 24.40 -5.07 -10.26
N ASP A 332 23.98 -4.08 -11.06
CA ASP A 332 24.89 -3.15 -11.72
C ASP A 332 25.46 -2.13 -10.71
N GLY A 333 26.71 -2.34 -10.31
CA GLY A 333 27.48 -1.39 -9.49
C GLY A 333 27.03 -1.28 -8.03
N ASP A 334 26.26 -2.25 -7.55
CA ASP A 334 25.73 -2.31 -6.17
C ASP A 334 24.94 -1.05 -5.75
N ALA A 335 24.29 -0.40 -6.72
CA ALA A 335 23.56 0.84 -6.48
C ALA A 335 22.36 0.59 -5.55
N PRO A 336 22.15 1.41 -4.50
CA PRO A 336 21.03 1.24 -3.58
C PRO A 336 19.71 1.55 -4.27
N ALA A 337 18.69 0.75 -4.00
CA ALA A 337 17.33 0.94 -4.48
C ALA A 337 16.30 0.48 -3.43
N ARG A 338 15.10 1.02 -3.52
CA ARG A 338 13.94 0.62 -2.71
C ARG A 338 12.75 0.29 -3.61
N PHE A 339 12.18 -0.89 -3.42
CA PHE A 339 10.96 -1.31 -4.11
C PHE A 339 9.88 -1.63 -3.09
N GLY A 340 8.70 -1.00 -3.23
CA GLY A 340 7.63 -1.04 -2.21
C GLY A 340 7.88 -0.10 -1.04
N ALA A 341 7.06 -0.22 0.00
CA ALA A 341 7.08 0.59 1.22
C ALA A 341 6.32 -0.15 2.34
N GLU A 342 6.01 0.53 3.44
CA GLU A 342 5.15 -0.02 4.51
C GLU A 342 3.65 0.01 4.17
N THR A 343 3.27 0.56 3.01
CA THR A 343 1.90 0.56 2.51
C THR A 343 1.42 -0.86 2.23
N MET A 344 0.22 -1.23 2.72
CA MET A 344 -0.38 -2.54 2.45
C MET A 344 -0.76 -2.72 0.98
N LYS A 345 -0.98 -1.61 0.29
CA LYS A 345 -1.37 -1.56 -1.12
C LYS A 345 -0.48 -0.60 -1.89
N ASP A 346 0.23 -1.11 -2.89
CA ASP A 346 1.09 -0.32 -3.76
C ASP A 346 1.12 -0.96 -5.15
N VAL A 347 0.63 -0.22 -6.14
CA VAL A 347 0.66 -0.62 -7.56
C VAL A 347 1.43 0.40 -8.41
N ALA A 348 2.30 1.19 -7.77
CA ALA A 348 3.18 2.10 -8.48
C ALA A 348 4.28 1.30 -9.20
N GLY A 349 4.23 1.28 -10.53
CA GLY A 349 5.25 0.62 -11.34
C GLY A 349 5.17 -0.92 -11.29
N TYR A 350 6.31 -1.57 -11.51
CA TYR A 350 6.42 -3.03 -11.42
C TYR A 350 6.71 -3.52 -10.00
N ASP A 351 6.26 -4.73 -9.69
CA ASP A 351 6.53 -5.38 -8.40
C ASP A 351 7.95 -5.98 -8.32
N THR A 352 8.95 -5.13 -8.46
CA THR A 352 10.38 -5.50 -8.56
C THR A 352 10.90 -6.19 -7.30
N LYS A 353 10.35 -5.87 -6.10
CA LYS A 353 10.74 -6.53 -4.84
C LYS A 353 10.57 -8.05 -4.91
N LEU A 354 9.58 -8.55 -5.65
CA LEU A 354 9.33 -9.99 -5.77
C LEU A 354 10.39 -10.71 -6.60
N LEU A 355 11.17 -10.00 -7.44
CA LEU A 355 12.27 -10.60 -8.18
C LEU A 355 13.38 -11.10 -7.26
N TYR A 356 13.56 -10.50 -6.08
CA TYR A 356 14.60 -10.87 -5.12
C TYR A 356 14.27 -12.14 -4.33
N ILE A 357 13.01 -12.60 -4.37
CA ILE A 357 12.59 -13.84 -3.70
C ILE A 357 13.12 -15.05 -4.49
N SER A 358 13.84 -15.93 -3.82
CA SER A 358 14.48 -17.12 -4.43
C SER A 358 15.53 -16.80 -5.50
N ALA A 359 15.98 -15.54 -5.58
CA ALA A 359 16.88 -15.05 -6.64
C ALA A 359 18.34 -15.48 -6.46
N ARG A 360 18.73 -15.83 -5.23
CA ARG A 360 20.11 -16.19 -4.89
C ARG A 360 21.14 -15.16 -5.40
N GLY A 361 20.86 -13.87 -5.18
CA GLY A 361 21.75 -12.77 -5.57
C GLY A 361 21.69 -12.36 -7.04
N ALA A 362 20.89 -13.02 -7.88
CA ALA A 362 20.84 -12.79 -9.34
C ALA A 362 20.50 -11.35 -9.79
N PHE A 363 19.88 -10.57 -8.90
CA PHE A 363 19.45 -9.19 -9.20
C PHE A 363 20.16 -8.16 -8.31
N GLY A 364 21.07 -8.60 -7.44
CA GLY A 364 21.69 -7.83 -6.37
C GLY A 364 21.35 -8.40 -4.98
N ALA A 365 21.68 -7.67 -3.92
CA ALA A 365 21.63 -8.14 -2.54
C ALA A 365 20.55 -7.43 -1.70
N LEU A 366 19.97 -8.14 -0.73
CA LEU A 366 18.97 -7.60 0.19
C LEU A 366 19.62 -6.81 1.34
N ARG A 367 19.03 -5.68 1.74
CA ARG A 367 19.55 -4.83 2.82
C ARG A 367 18.56 -4.68 3.97
N THR A 368 17.32 -4.34 3.64
CA THR A 368 16.21 -4.20 4.60
C THR A 368 14.97 -4.81 3.96
N LEU A 369 14.16 -5.49 4.75
CA LEU A 369 12.93 -6.12 4.32
C LEU A 369 11.76 -5.57 5.14
N ILE A 370 10.62 -5.41 4.49
CA ILE A 370 9.40 -4.90 5.10
C ILE A 370 8.32 -5.95 4.90
N PHE A 371 7.75 -6.44 6.00
CA PHE A 371 6.71 -7.47 5.98
C PHE A 371 5.44 -6.98 6.67
N LYS A 372 4.29 -7.48 6.24
CA LYS A 372 3.08 -7.43 7.04
C LYS A 372 3.16 -8.44 8.20
N ILE A 373 2.58 -8.09 9.33
CA ILE A 373 2.52 -8.94 10.52
C ILE A 373 1.07 -9.13 10.99
N GLY A 374 0.82 -10.19 11.76
CA GLY A 374 -0.43 -10.44 12.46
C GLY A 374 -0.23 -10.37 13.97
N VAL A 375 -1.32 -10.32 14.74
CA VAL A 375 -1.28 -10.33 16.21
C VAL A 375 -1.69 -11.71 16.72
N ASP A 376 -1.04 -12.19 17.76
CA ASP A 376 -1.38 -13.46 18.39
C ASP A 376 -2.60 -13.30 19.30
N LEU A 377 -3.74 -13.87 18.88
CA LEU A 377 -5.00 -13.82 19.63
C LEU A 377 -4.97 -14.56 20.99
N ASN A 378 -3.89 -15.31 21.27
CA ASN A 378 -3.73 -16.09 22.50
C ASN A 378 -3.02 -15.35 23.65
N ASN A 379 -2.57 -14.10 23.43
CA ASN A 379 -1.80 -13.31 24.41
C ASN A 379 -2.59 -12.13 25.04
N GLY A 380 -3.92 -12.09 24.86
CA GLY A 380 -4.79 -11.00 25.34
C GLY A 380 -5.69 -11.38 26.51
#